data_AF-A0YQU3-F1
#
_entry.id   AF-A0YQU3-F1
#
_cell.length_a   1.000
_cell.length_b   1.000
_cell.length_c   1.000
_cell.angle_alpha   90.00
_cell.angle_beta   90.00
_cell.angle_gamma   90.00
#
_symmetry.space_group_name_H-M   'P 1'
#
loop_
_entity.id
_entity.type
_entity.pdbx_description
1 polymer ?
#
loop_
_entity_poly.entity_id
_entity_poly.type
_entity_poly.pdbx_seq_one_letter_code
_entity_poly.pdbx_strand_id
1 'polypeptide(L)'
;MKTKLFALLTSLTTLTTVVAATAPAQAGEIDDLMDAFYQFAPTQDRMKIQSDGVNLKEFDLTGPLTVNQYNANLEAVFLGEAAGSTKNVLDFSVSSGDSNDKWSNIFAYKDDVLDPRTGMGVGSFNKNSNSKPGLNIGSTLSLGEFQAGSTLDFGLTRSDNASFGFSLSSAPGQFKGYTLAGFEDWMIIGLEDNNNTEDSDWDYNDAVFAVKLGTPAASVPEPSMIAALMGVSAAFGISRRKNANKS
;
A
#
# COMPACT_ATOMS: atom_id res chain seq x y z
N MET A 1 34.07 -60.20 -25.94
CA MET A 1 32.98 -59.66 -25.09
C MET A 1 33.58 -58.65 -24.11
N LYS A 2 33.36 -57.35 -24.33
CA LYS A 2 33.66 -56.28 -23.36
C LYS A 2 32.60 -55.20 -23.52
N THR A 3 31.55 -55.27 -22.72
CA THR A 3 30.54 -54.23 -22.53
C THR A 3 31.18 -53.05 -21.83
N LYS A 4 31.10 -51.85 -22.42
CA LYS A 4 31.42 -50.60 -21.71
C LYS A 4 30.11 -49.91 -21.33
N LEU A 5 30.00 -49.72 -20.03
CA LEU A 5 28.87 -49.20 -19.28
C LEU A 5 28.68 -47.71 -19.56
N PHE A 6 27.41 -47.32 -19.71
CA PHE A 6 26.92 -45.95 -19.74
C PHE A 6 27.37 -45.16 -18.50
N ALA A 7 27.75 -43.90 -18.69
CA ALA A 7 27.70 -42.88 -17.66
C ALA A 7 27.00 -41.66 -18.26
N LEU A 8 25.69 -41.59 -18.04
CA LEU A 8 24.86 -40.43 -18.34
C LEU A 8 25.04 -39.45 -17.17
N LEU A 9 25.78 -38.37 -17.41
CA LEU A 9 26.00 -37.31 -16.43
C LEU A 9 24.80 -36.34 -16.50
N THR A 10 23.75 -36.58 -15.72
CA THR A 10 22.67 -35.60 -15.54
C THR A 10 23.21 -34.49 -14.64
N SER A 11 23.59 -33.37 -15.25
CA SER A 11 23.91 -32.13 -14.54
C SER A 11 22.66 -31.62 -13.83
N LEU A 12 22.63 -31.80 -12.51
CA LEU A 12 21.64 -31.18 -11.64
C LEU A 12 21.99 -29.69 -11.52
N THR A 13 21.47 -28.86 -12.41
CA THR A 13 21.46 -27.40 -12.22
C THR A 13 20.48 -27.07 -11.11
N THR A 14 20.97 -27.00 -9.88
CA THR A 14 20.23 -26.45 -8.76
C THR A 14 20.00 -24.98 -9.04
N LEU A 15 18.81 -24.64 -9.55
CA LEU A 15 18.35 -23.28 -9.66
C LEU A 15 18.08 -22.79 -8.23
N THR A 16 19.08 -22.20 -7.59
CA THR A 16 18.88 -21.43 -6.36
C THR A 16 18.09 -20.19 -6.72
N THR A 17 16.78 -20.29 -6.65
CA THR A 17 15.88 -19.13 -6.63
C THR A 17 16.22 -18.35 -5.37
N VAL A 18 16.96 -17.25 -5.51
CA VAL A 18 17.11 -16.28 -4.43
C VAL A 18 15.72 -15.71 -4.22
N VAL A 19 15.01 -16.21 -3.21
CA VAL A 19 13.76 -15.60 -2.74
C VAL A 19 14.18 -14.26 -2.15
N ALA A 20 14.04 -13.19 -2.94
CA ALA A 20 14.18 -11.84 -2.43
C ALA A 20 13.03 -11.61 -1.45
N ALA A 21 13.30 -11.72 -0.15
CA ALA A 21 12.35 -11.36 0.88
C ALA A 21 12.19 -9.83 0.86
N THR A 22 10.96 -9.34 0.92
CA THR A 22 10.71 -7.94 1.31
C THR A 22 11.23 -7.73 2.73
N ALA A 23 12.18 -6.82 2.91
CA ALA A 23 12.51 -6.34 4.24
C ALA A 23 11.33 -5.48 4.78
N PRO A 24 11.05 -5.52 6.10
CA PRO A 24 10.15 -4.57 6.75
C PRO A 24 10.55 -3.13 6.43
N ALA A 25 9.59 -2.20 6.50
CA ALA A 25 9.89 -0.80 6.26
C ALA A 25 10.82 -0.26 7.35
N GLN A 26 11.88 0.46 6.97
CA GLN A 26 12.68 1.18 7.95
C GLN A 26 11.95 2.46 8.36
N ALA A 27 12.08 2.91 9.61
CA ALA A 27 11.36 4.10 10.09
C ALA A 27 11.58 5.36 9.21
N GLY A 28 12.79 5.54 8.65
CA GLY A 28 13.06 6.65 7.71
C GLY A 28 12.33 6.52 6.37
N GLU A 29 12.08 5.30 5.91
CA GLU A 29 11.33 5.04 4.68
C GLU A 29 9.86 5.43 4.82
N ILE A 30 9.26 5.19 5.99
CA ILE A 30 7.87 5.58 6.30
C ILE A 30 7.74 7.11 6.33
N ASP A 31 8.69 7.80 6.96
CA ASP A 31 8.73 9.26 6.98
C ASP A 31 8.84 9.85 5.57
N ASP A 32 9.73 9.29 4.74
CA ASP A 32 9.92 9.72 3.35
C ASP A 32 8.65 9.47 2.51
N LEU A 33 7.99 8.31 2.69
CA LEU A 33 6.72 7.98 2.02
C LEU A 33 5.63 8.99 2.37
N MET A 34 5.50 9.31 3.66
CA MET A 34 4.50 10.25 4.14
C MET A 34 4.75 11.66 3.62
N ASP A 35 6.00 12.12 3.64
CA ASP A 35 6.36 13.44 3.13
C ASP A 35 6.13 13.53 1.61
N ALA A 36 6.43 12.46 0.88
CA ALA A 36 6.17 12.38 -0.57
C ALA A 36 4.68 12.30 -0.91
N PHE A 37 3.86 11.62 -0.12
CA PHE A 37 2.40 11.55 -0.31
C PHE A 37 1.69 12.84 0.10
N TYR A 38 2.18 13.55 1.13
CA TYR A 38 1.51 14.70 1.71
C TYR A 38 1.19 15.83 0.71
N GLN A 39 1.97 15.97 -0.36
CA GLN A 39 1.71 16.95 -1.43
C GLN A 39 0.42 16.66 -2.24
N PHE A 40 -0.07 15.42 -2.22
CA PHE A 40 -1.30 15.00 -2.89
C PHE A 40 -2.47 14.80 -1.92
N ALA A 41 -2.18 14.82 -0.63
CA ALA A 41 -3.16 14.58 0.41
C ALA A 41 -4.21 15.70 0.43
N PRO A 42 -5.48 15.35 0.70
CA PRO A 42 -6.51 16.36 0.83
C PRO A 42 -6.31 17.20 2.09
N THR A 43 -6.64 18.49 1.98
CA THR A 43 -6.47 19.46 3.08
C THR A 43 -7.77 19.76 3.80
N GLN A 44 -8.87 19.18 3.34
CA GLN A 44 -10.23 19.38 3.85
C GLN A 44 -11.09 18.17 3.50
N ASP A 45 -12.19 18.02 4.22
CA ASP A 45 -13.28 17.09 3.92
C ASP A 45 -13.83 17.30 2.49
N ARG A 46 -14.32 16.21 1.86
CA ARG A 46 -14.83 16.13 0.48
C ARG A 46 -13.82 16.42 -0.63
N MET A 47 -12.53 16.55 -0.31
CA MET A 47 -11.48 16.82 -1.28
C MET A 47 -10.84 15.52 -1.71
N LYS A 48 -10.85 15.24 -3.02
CA LYS A 48 -10.18 14.06 -3.56
C LYS A 48 -8.68 14.12 -3.32
N ILE A 49 -8.05 12.95 -3.22
CA ILE A 49 -6.60 12.82 -3.37
C ILE A 49 -6.19 13.39 -4.74
N GLN A 50 -5.21 14.30 -4.76
CA GLN A 50 -4.86 15.10 -5.93
C GLN A 50 -3.87 14.37 -6.85
N SER A 51 -4.26 13.20 -7.36
CA SER A 51 -3.47 12.42 -8.31
C SER A 51 -3.11 13.23 -9.57
N ASP A 52 -1.82 13.24 -9.94
CA ASP A 52 -1.30 13.97 -11.11
C ASP A 52 -1.08 13.07 -12.33
N GLY A 53 -1.29 11.76 -12.18
CA GLY A 53 -1.08 10.74 -13.22
C GLY A 53 0.40 10.49 -13.56
N VAL A 54 1.34 11.18 -12.90
CA VAL A 54 2.78 11.08 -13.16
C VAL A 54 3.49 10.57 -11.91
N ASN A 55 3.47 11.35 -10.84
CA ASN A 55 4.09 11.04 -9.57
C ASN A 55 3.15 10.24 -8.67
N LEU A 56 1.86 10.56 -8.67
CA LEU A 56 0.82 9.75 -8.05
C LEU A 56 -0.15 9.29 -9.13
N LYS A 57 -0.31 7.98 -9.28
CA LYS A 57 -1.22 7.40 -10.28
C LYS A 57 -2.34 6.66 -9.58
N GLU A 58 -3.58 7.07 -9.86
CA GLU A 58 -4.78 6.38 -9.40
C GLU A 58 -5.15 5.25 -10.36
N PHE A 59 -5.70 4.17 -9.81
CA PHE A 59 -6.35 3.10 -10.58
C PHE A 59 -7.43 2.41 -9.75
N ASP A 60 -8.33 1.72 -10.46
CA ASP A 60 -9.38 0.93 -9.85
C ASP A 60 -8.82 -0.39 -9.31
N LEU A 61 -9.19 -0.73 -8.08
CA LEU A 61 -8.97 -2.07 -7.55
C LEU A 61 -10.14 -2.96 -7.94
N THR A 62 -9.85 -4.20 -8.32
CA THR A 62 -10.87 -5.15 -8.81
C THR A 62 -11.11 -6.32 -7.85
N GLY A 63 -10.44 -6.33 -6.71
CA GLY A 63 -10.52 -7.41 -5.73
C GLY A 63 -9.29 -7.48 -4.83
N PRO A 64 -9.16 -8.55 -4.02
CA PRO A 64 -8.08 -8.73 -3.05
C PRO A 64 -6.68 -8.54 -3.65
N LEU A 65 -5.78 -7.95 -2.86
CA LEU A 65 -4.40 -7.71 -3.28
C LEU A 65 -3.59 -8.99 -3.18
N THR A 66 -2.76 -9.26 -4.19
CA THR A 66 -1.88 -10.43 -4.20
C THR A 66 -0.48 -10.04 -3.74
N VAL A 67 0.07 -10.81 -2.80
CA VAL A 67 1.44 -10.69 -2.33
C VAL A 67 2.37 -11.40 -3.31
N ASN A 68 3.32 -10.70 -3.93
CA ASN A 68 4.09 -11.25 -5.05
C ASN A 68 5.33 -12.04 -4.65
N GLN A 69 5.79 -11.84 -3.43
CA GLN A 69 6.99 -12.46 -2.90
C GLN A 69 6.80 -12.76 -1.42
N TYR A 70 7.62 -13.67 -0.91
CA TYR A 70 7.60 -13.97 0.51
C TYR A 70 7.87 -12.70 1.33
N ASN A 71 6.99 -12.44 2.29
CA ASN A 71 7.13 -11.37 3.26
C ASN A 71 7.09 -11.95 4.67
N ALA A 72 8.19 -11.80 5.42
CA ALA A 72 8.27 -12.28 6.80
C ALA A 72 7.43 -11.46 7.79
N ASN A 73 7.12 -10.21 7.44
CA ASN A 73 6.29 -9.30 8.21
C ASN A 73 5.78 -8.19 7.29
N LEU A 74 4.62 -8.41 6.66
CA LEU A 74 3.97 -7.39 5.86
C LEU A 74 3.39 -6.32 6.78
N GLU A 75 3.60 -5.06 6.43
CA GLU A 75 3.16 -3.93 7.24
C GLU A 75 2.22 -3.04 6.44
N ALA A 76 1.18 -2.56 7.11
CA ALA A 76 0.39 -1.44 6.68
C ALA A 76 0.80 -0.19 7.47
N VAL A 77 0.80 0.97 6.81
CA VAL A 77 1.08 2.28 7.41
C VAL A 77 -0.14 3.16 7.22
N PHE A 78 -0.66 3.74 8.29
CA PHE A 78 -1.76 4.70 8.20
C PHE A 78 -1.26 6.07 7.73
N LEU A 79 -1.78 6.57 6.61
CA LEU A 79 -1.35 7.85 6.01
C LEU A 79 -2.25 9.03 6.40
N GLY A 80 -3.47 8.76 6.86
CA GLY A 80 -4.41 9.78 7.33
C GLY A 80 -5.84 9.50 6.91
N GLU A 81 -6.71 10.44 7.24
CA GLU A 81 -8.10 10.50 6.78
C GLU A 81 -8.51 11.96 6.61
N ALA A 82 -9.58 12.24 5.85
CA ALA A 82 -10.28 13.54 5.94
C ALA A 82 -11.66 13.42 6.62
N ALA A 83 -12.28 12.23 6.67
CA ALA A 83 -13.54 11.97 7.35
C ALA A 83 -13.42 12.00 8.87
N GLY A 84 -13.43 13.19 9.45
CA GLY A 84 -13.20 13.35 10.89
C GLY A 84 -14.37 12.97 11.81
N SER A 85 -15.45 12.31 11.34
CA SER A 85 -16.64 12.04 12.18
C SER A 85 -17.02 10.57 12.37
N THR A 86 -16.47 9.65 11.57
CA THR A 86 -16.93 8.25 11.51
C THR A 86 -15.95 7.28 12.17
N LYS A 87 -16.45 6.43 13.08
CA LYS A 87 -15.62 5.50 13.86
C LYS A 87 -15.19 4.27 13.08
N ASN A 88 -14.38 4.51 12.06
CA ASN A 88 -13.92 3.51 11.14
C ASN A 88 -12.94 2.54 11.80
N VAL A 89 -12.99 1.29 11.35
CA VAL A 89 -12.12 0.19 11.76
C VAL A 89 -11.64 -0.47 10.48
N LEU A 90 -10.32 -0.43 10.25
CA LEU A 90 -9.72 -1.19 9.18
C LEU A 90 -9.39 -2.58 9.70
N ASP A 91 -9.91 -3.58 9.01
CA ASP A 91 -9.53 -4.97 9.20
C ASP A 91 -9.05 -5.56 7.88
N PHE A 92 -8.55 -6.78 7.95
CA PHE A 92 -8.17 -7.53 6.77
C PHE A 92 -8.44 -9.02 7.01
N SER A 93 -8.73 -9.73 5.93
CA SER A 93 -8.70 -11.19 5.91
C SER A 93 -7.66 -11.67 4.91
N VAL A 94 -7.19 -12.89 5.10
CA VAL A 94 -6.18 -13.50 4.25
C VAL A 94 -6.78 -14.76 3.62
N SER A 95 -6.31 -15.18 2.44
CA SER A 95 -6.84 -16.40 1.79
C SER A 95 -6.78 -17.67 2.64
N SER A 96 -5.96 -17.68 3.70
CA SER A 96 -5.85 -18.78 4.67
C SER A 96 -6.82 -18.68 5.86
N GLY A 97 -7.61 -17.61 5.98
CA GLY A 97 -8.54 -17.35 7.07
C GLY A 97 -8.59 -15.88 7.51
N ASP A 98 -9.49 -15.54 8.42
CA ASP A 98 -9.60 -14.17 8.94
C ASP A 98 -8.38 -13.79 9.80
N SER A 99 -7.96 -12.52 9.73
CA SER A 99 -7.00 -11.95 10.69
C SER A 99 -7.70 -11.47 11.95
N ASN A 100 -7.05 -11.63 13.10
CA ASN A 100 -7.49 -11.00 14.34
C ASN A 100 -6.91 -9.58 14.52
N ASP A 101 -5.99 -9.16 13.66
CA ASP A 101 -5.31 -7.87 13.74
C ASP A 101 -6.12 -6.79 13.02
N LYS A 102 -6.43 -5.70 13.73
CA LYS A 102 -7.28 -4.61 13.25
C LYS A 102 -6.76 -3.27 13.74
N TRP A 103 -6.84 -2.23 12.91
CA TRP A 103 -6.83 -0.85 13.41
C TRP A 103 -8.25 -0.47 13.79
N SER A 104 -8.45 -0.19 15.08
CA SER A 104 -9.74 0.29 15.58
C SER A 104 -9.68 1.78 15.87
N ASN A 105 -10.83 2.47 15.77
CA ASN A 105 -10.95 3.91 15.99
C ASN A 105 -9.99 4.70 15.08
N ILE A 106 -10.00 4.38 13.79
CA ILE A 106 -9.29 5.15 12.78
C ILE A 106 -9.90 6.53 12.78
N PHE A 107 -9.09 7.46 13.29
CA PHE A 107 -9.38 8.86 13.40
C PHE A 107 -8.10 9.67 13.46
N ALA A 108 -7.94 10.67 12.61
CA ALA A 108 -6.80 11.58 12.63
C ALA A 108 -7.27 13.03 12.61
N TYR A 109 -7.49 13.65 13.77
CA TYR A 109 -8.10 14.98 13.83
C TYR A 109 -7.14 16.14 13.55
N LYS A 110 -7.64 17.15 12.84
CA LYS A 110 -7.11 18.50 12.84
C LYS A 110 -7.94 19.39 13.78
N ASP A 111 -7.40 19.81 14.91
CA ASP A 111 -8.17 20.56 15.91
C ASP A 111 -8.56 21.99 15.51
N ASP A 112 -7.89 22.55 14.50
CA ASP A 112 -8.12 23.93 14.03
C ASP A 112 -9.14 24.03 12.89
N VAL A 113 -9.66 22.91 12.38
CA VAL A 113 -10.60 22.89 11.26
C VAL A 113 -11.84 22.07 11.62
N LEU A 114 -13.00 22.72 11.46
CA LEU A 114 -14.31 22.08 11.64
C LEU A 114 -14.99 21.91 10.28
N ASP A 115 -15.66 20.78 10.08
CA ASP A 115 -16.58 20.59 8.96
C ASP A 115 -17.77 21.55 9.15
N PRO A 116 -18.01 22.48 8.22
CA PRO A 116 -19.08 23.47 8.35
C PRO A 116 -20.48 22.84 8.37
N ARG A 117 -20.65 21.59 7.95
CA ARG A 117 -21.94 20.88 7.93
C ARG A 117 -22.29 20.27 9.28
N THR A 118 -21.31 19.63 9.92
CA THR A 118 -21.52 18.87 11.16
C THR A 118 -21.02 19.61 12.40
N GLY A 119 -20.12 20.59 12.24
CA GLY A 119 -19.41 21.26 13.33
C GLY A 119 -18.38 20.35 14.01
N MET A 120 -18.08 19.18 13.46
CA MET A 120 -17.10 18.23 13.97
C MET A 120 -15.70 18.53 13.42
N GLY A 121 -14.66 18.05 14.09
CA GLY A 121 -13.28 18.20 13.58
C GLY A 121 -13.10 17.49 12.25
N VAL A 122 -12.27 18.03 11.37
CA VAL A 122 -11.89 17.40 10.10
C VAL A 122 -10.69 16.49 10.31
N GLY A 123 -10.58 15.44 9.50
CA GLY A 123 -9.41 14.58 9.45
C GLY A 123 -8.12 15.33 9.05
N SER A 124 -6.97 14.66 9.11
CA SER A 124 -5.66 15.18 8.76
C SER A 124 -4.78 14.11 8.13
N PHE A 125 -3.92 14.57 7.24
CA PHE A 125 -2.77 13.84 6.69
C PHE A 125 -1.43 14.42 7.13
N ASN A 126 -1.48 15.47 7.97
CA ASN A 126 -0.27 16.07 8.53
C ASN A 126 0.20 15.27 9.74
N LYS A 127 1.35 14.61 9.62
CA LYS A 127 1.97 13.80 10.69
C LYS A 127 2.24 14.55 12.00
N ASN A 128 2.23 15.88 11.97
CA ASN A 128 2.39 16.72 13.15
C ASN A 128 1.07 17.07 13.86
N SER A 129 -0.07 16.63 13.33
CA SER A 129 -1.42 16.96 13.83
C SER A 129 -2.05 15.78 14.61
N ASN A 130 -1.34 15.25 15.61
CA ASN A 130 -1.82 14.15 16.46
C ASN A 130 -2.30 14.65 17.83
N SER A 131 -3.37 15.43 17.87
CA SER A 131 -3.78 16.15 19.09
C SER A 131 -4.96 15.53 19.86
N LYS A 132 -5.61 14.49 19.31
CA LYS A 132 -6.76 13.80 19.93
C LYS A 132 -6.57 12.28 20.02
N PRO A 133 -7.34 11.58 20.90
CA PRO A 133 -7.39 10.12 20.94
C PRO A 133 -7.87 9.58 19.57
N GLY A 134 -7.02 8.78 18.93
CA GLY A 134 -7.23 8.23 17.59
C GLY A 134 -5.98 7.49 17.12
N LEU A 135 -5.97 7.08 15.86
CA LEU A 135 -4.80 6.47 15.23
C LEU A 135 -3.85 7.57 14.77
N ASN A 136 -2.63 7.59 15.28
CA ASN A 136 -1.64 8.57 14.83
C ASN A 136 -1.27 8.31 13.37
N ILE A 137 -1.16 9.37 12.58
CA ILE A 137 -0.63 9.29 11.22
C ILE A 137 0.81 8.76 11.28
N GLY A 138 1.12 7.76 10.44
CA GLY A 138 2.37 7.02 10.45
C GLY A 138 2.37 5.77 11.35
N SER A 139 1.27 5.49 12.05
CA SER A 139 1.14 4.25 12.83
C SER A 139 1.20 3.04 11.90
N THR A 140 1.91 2.00 12.34
CA THR A 140 2.05 0.75 11.60
C THR A 140 1.18 -0.36 12.19
N LEU A 141 0.71 -1.26 11.33
CA LEU A 141 0.09 -2.54 11.69
C LEU A 141 0.88 -3.65 11.04
N SER A 142 1.37 -4.57 11.86
CA SER A 142 1.88 -5.84 11.36
C SER A 142 0.68 -6.65 10.87
N LEU A 143 0.71 -7.02 9.60
CA LEU A 143 -0.25 -7.94 8.99
C LEU A 143 0.20 -9.40 9.11
N GLY A 144 1.46 -9.62 9.53
CA GLY A 144 2.06 -10.93 9.72
C GLY A 144 2.86 -11.45 8.53
N GLU A 145 3.11 -12.75 8.51
CA GLU A 145 3.91 -13.44 7.49
C GLU A 145 3.05 -13.90 6.30
N PHE A 146 3.55 -13.68 5.08
CA PHE A 146 2.86 -14.01 3.83
C PHE A 146 3.75 -14.77 2.86
N GLN A 147 3.19 -15.83 2.27
CA GLN A 147 3.78 -16.51 1.13
C GLN A 147 3.46 -15.75 -0.17
N ALA A 148 4.31 -15.92 -1.18
CA ALA A 148 3.99 -15.46 -2.52
C ALA A 148 2.69 -16.11 -3.02
N GLY A 149 1.79 -15.32 -3.60
CA GLY A 149 0.48 -15.75 -4.06
C GLY A 149 -0.64 -15.67 -3.00
N SER A 150 -0.32 -15.37 -1.73
CA SER A 150 -1.35 -15.07 -0.74
C SER A 150 -2.15 -13.83 -1.15
N THR A 151 -3.44 -13.83 -0.83
CA THR A 151 -4.31 -12.66 -1.06
C THR A 151 -4.69 -11.97 0.25
N LEU A 152 -4.80 -10.65 0.18
CA LEU A 152 -5.18 -9.74 1.26
C LEU A 152 -6.49 -9.06 0.87
N ASP A 153 -7.54 -9.28 1.64
CA ASP A 153 -8.83 -8.62 1.47
C ASP A 153 -9.03 -7.61 2.59
N PHE A 154 -8.76 -6.34 2.31
CA PHE A 154 -8.96 -5.25 3.27
C PHE A 154 -10.45 -4.93 3.42
N GLY A 155 -10.87 -4.70 4.66
CA GLY A 155 -12.23 -4.34 5.02
C GLY A 155 -12.28 -3.04 5.81
N LEU A 156 -13.33 -2.27 5.56
CA LEU A 156 -13.70 -1.12 6.39
C LEU A 156 -15.01 -1.44 7.08
N THR A 157 -15.04 -1.31 8.39
CA THR A 157 -16.25 -1.42 9.21
C THR A 157 -16.38 -0.21 10.10
N ARG A 158 -17.56 0.00 10.69
CA ARG A 158 -17.77 1.03 11.71
C ARG A 158 -17.92 0.38 13.07
N SER A 159 -17.12 0.83 14.03
CA SER A 159 -17.09 0.26 15.39
C SER A 159 -18.43 0.38 16.13
N ASP A 160 -19.28 1.34 15.75
CA ASP A 160 -20.60 1.57 16.34
C ASP A 160 -21.75 0.96 15.51
N ASN A 161 -21.47 0.35 14.36
CA ASN A 161 -22.48 -0.25 13.50
C ASN A 161 -21.98 -1.54 12.84
N ALA A 162 -22.28 -2.68 13.45
CA ALA A 162 -21.90 -4.01 12.95
C ALA A 162 -22.54 -4.39 11.60
N SER A 163 -23.58 -3.68 11.14
CA SER A 163 -24.19 -3.88 9.82
C SER A 163 -23.53 -3.04 8.74
N PHE A 164 -22.66 -2.10 9.13
CA PHE A 164 -21.87 -1.31 8.23
C PHE A 164 -20.50 -1.97 8.04
N GLY A 165 -20.24 -2.42 6.83
CA GLY A 165 -18.93 -2.90 6.46
C GLY A 165 -18.89 -3.46 5.04
N PHE A 166 -17.74 -3.31 4.41
CA PHE A 166 -17.44 -3.90 3.13
C PHE A 166 -15.96 -4.22 3.05
N SER A 167 -15.62 -5.08 2.11
CA SER A 167 -14.25 -5.47 1.81
C SER A 167 -13.94 -5.25 0.34
N LEU A 168 -12.66 -5.29 0.01
CA LEU A 168 -12.18 -5.15 -1.36
C LEU A 168 -12.79 -6.21 -2.30
N SER A 169 -13.07 -7.41 -1.80
CA SER A 169 -13.74 -8.47 -2.55
C SER A 169 -15.25 -8.24 -2.76
N SER A 170 -15.94 -7.62 -1.79
CA SER A 170 -17.40 -7.45 -1.80
C SER A 170 -17.84 -6.13 -2.42
N ALA A 171 -17.04 -5.07 -2.29
CA ALA A 171 -17.32 -3.76 -2.85
C ALA A 171 -16.03 -3.06 -3.34
N PRO A 172 -15.36 -3.59 -4.38
CA PRO A 172 -14.09 -3.04 -4.87
C PRO A 172 -14.17 -1.56 -5.26
N GLY A 173 -15.33 -1.07 -5.71
CA GLY A 173 -15.54 0.34 -6.04
C GLY A 173 -15.47 1.32 -4.86
N GLN A 174 -15.45 0.82 -3.62
CA GLN A 174 -15.19 1.62 -2.40
C GLN A 174 -13.71 1.90 -2.16
N PHE A 175 -12.84 1.35 -3.00
CA PHE A 175 -11.41 1.45 -2.82
C PHE A 175 -10.76 2.00 -4.09
N LYS A 176 -9.75 2.83 -3.90
CA LYS A 176 -8.84 3.28 -4.95
C LYS A 176 -7.42 2.92 -4.62
N GLY A 177 -6.73 2.37 -5.62
CA GLY A 177 -5.29 2.09 -5.54
C GLY A 177 -4.51 3.28 -6.07
N TYR A 178 -3.35 3.54 -5.47
CA TYR A 178 -2.40 4.51 -5.95
C TYR A 178 -0.97 3.97 -5.93
N THR A 179 -0.21 4.27 -6.98
CA THR A 179 1.25 4.10 -7.00
C THR A 179 1.94 5.45 -6.91
N LEU A 180 2.95 5.56 -6.07
CA LEU A 180 3.75 6.78 -5.88
C LEU A 180 5.16 6.59 -6.45
N ALA A 181 5.62 7.55 -7.25
CA ALA A 181 6.97 7.54 -7.83
C ALA A 181 8.04 7.58 -6.74
N GLY A 182 9.02 6.67 -6.83
CA GLY A 182 10.05 6.46 -5.81
C GLY A 182 9.64 5.54 -4.65
N PHE A 183 8.38 5.09 -4.61
CA PHE A 183 7.83 4.16 -3.63
C PHE A 183 7.01 3.07 -4.34
N GLU A 184 7.49 2.57 -5.48
CA GLU A 184 6.75 1.63 -6.32
C GLU A 184 6.51 0.25 -5.67
N ASP A 185 7.22 -0.06 -4.60
CA ASP A 185 7.01 -1.25 -3.77
C ASP A 185 5.90 -1.07 -2.71
N TRP A 186 5.34 0.13 -2.61
CA TRP A 186 4.18 0.47 -1.81
C TRP A 186 2.93 0.59 -2.65
N MET A 187 1.84 0.04 -2.12
CA MET A 187 0.49 0.25 -2.60
C MET A 187 -0.22 1.19 -1.65
N ILE A 188 -0.60 2.38 -2.10
CA ILE A 188 -1.44 3.29 -1.32
C ILE A 188 -2.90 2.97 -1.65
N ILE A 189 -3.75 2.91 -0.63
CA ILE A 189 -5.16 2.55 -0.74
C ILE A 189 -5.97 3.65 -0.07
N GLY A 190 -6.84 4.30 -0.85
CA GLY A 190 -7.86 5.22 -0.36
C GLY A 190 -9.22 4.53 -0.29
N LEU A 191 -10.00 4.86 0.72
CA LEU A 191 -11.28 4.23 1.04
C LEU A 191 -12.37 5.28 1.12
N GLU A 192 -13.54 4.90 0.64
CA GLU A 192 -14.79 5.63 0.80
C GLU A 192 -15.68 4.86 1.78
N ASP A 193 -16.19 5.51 2.83
CA ASP A 193 -16.97 4.95 3.93
C ASP A 193 -18.48 5.04 3.70
N ASN A 194 -18.91 5.42 2.50
CA ASN A 194 -20.32 5.48 2.16
C ASN A 194 -20.59 4.78 0.82
N ASN A 195 -21.39 3.72 0.88
CA ASN A 195 -21.82 2.99 -0.31
C ASN A 195 -23.10 3.51 -0.95
N ASN A 196 -23.73 4.54 -0.38
CA ASN A 196 -24.86 5.21 -1.00
C ASN A 196 -24.37 6.20 -2.06
N THR A 197 -24.67 5.90 -3.33
CA THR A 197 -24.30 6.71 -4.48
C THR A 197 -24.84 8.14 -4.47
N GLU A 198 -25.90 8.42 -3.69
CA GLU A 198 -26.54 9.75 -3.67
C GLU A 198 -25.86 10.74 -2.71
N ASP A 199 -25.22 10.25 -1.64
CA ASP A 199 -24.63 11.10 -0.59
C ASP A 199 -23.10 11.02 -0.53
N SER A 200 -22.49 9.98 -1.11
CA SER A 200 -21.05 9.83 -1.22
C SER A 200 -20.46 10.81 -2.25
N ASP A 201 -19.37 11.48 -1.91
CA ASP A 201 -18.60 12.33 -2.83
C ASP A 201 -17.48 11.59 -3.56
N TRP A 202 -17.26 10.31 -3.22
CA TRP A 202 -16.32 9.42 -3.89
C TRP A 202 -14.93 10.04 -3.95
N ASP A 203 -14.48 10.57 -2.82
CA ASP A 203 -13.21 11.26 -2.68
C ASP A 203 -12.08 10.33 -2.19
N TYR A 204 -12.48 9.16 -1.64
CA TYR A 204 -11.63 8.08 -1.20
C TYR A 204 -10.58 8.50 -0.17
N ASN A 205 -10.90 9.48 0.66
CA ASN A 205 -10.02 9.98 1.71
C ASN A 205 -10.50 9.62 3.14
N ASP A 206 -11.57 8.86 3.27
CA ASP A 206 -12.19 8.55 4.57
C ASP A 206 -11.30 7.66 5.45
N ALA A 207 -10.43 6.89 4.81
CA ALA A 207 -9.23 6.33 5.41
C ALA A 207 -8.20 6.10 4.29
N VAL A 208 -6.93 6.35 4.57
CA VAL A 208 -5.85 6.09 3.62
C VAL A 208 -4.71 5.38 4.33
N PHE A 209 -4.25 4.28 3.74
CA PHE A 209 -3.10 3.54 4.23
C PHE A 209 -2.23 3.05 3.08
N ALA A 210 -1.00 2.68 3.39
CA ALA A 210 -0.07 2.10 2.44
C ALA A 210 0.38 0.72 2.89
N VAL A 211 0.59 -0.19 1.95
CA VAL A 211 1.05 -1.57 2.21
C VAL A 211 2.27 -1.86 1.34
N LYS A 212 3.34 -2.35 1.95
CA LYS A 212 4.59 -2.66 1.23
C LYS A 212 4.52 -4.05 0.59
N LEU A 213 3.87 -4.16 -0.56
CA LEU A 213 3.66 -5.43 -1.27
C LEU A 213 4.90 -5.91 -2.05
N GLY A 214 5.95 -5.08 -2.14
CA GLY A 214 7.09 -5.33 -3.01
C GLY A 214 6.79 -4.95 -4.46
N THR A 215 7.60 -5.43 -5.41
CA THR A 215 7.37 -5.15 -6.84
C THR A 215 5.94 -5.53 -7.25
N PRO A 216 5.17 -4.64 -7.91
CA PRO A 216 3.76 -4.90 -8.24
C PRO A 216 3.58 -6.16 -9.09
N ALA A 217 2.46 -6.85 -8.90
CA ALA A 217 2.06 -7.99 -9.72
C ALA A 217 1.53 -7.48 -11.06
N ALA A 218 1.55 -8.32 -12.09
CA ALA A 218 0.95 -8.07 -13.39
C ALA A 218 -0.57 -7.73 -13.36
N SER A 219 -1.24 -7.87 -12.21
CA SER A 219 -2.65 -7.50 -12.00
C SER A 219 -2.87 -6.03 -11.60
N VAL A 220 -1.82 -5.30 -11.23
CA VAL A 220 -1.85 -3.84 -11.17
C VAL A 220 -1.59 -3.36 -12.60
N PRO A 221 -2.46 -2.53 -13.22
CA PRO A 221 -2.26 -2.06 -14.58
C PRO A 221 -0.84 -1.51 -14.72
N GLU A 222 0.00 -2.18 -15.52
CA GLU A 222 1.41 -1.84 -15.57
C GLU A 222 1.56 -0.36 -15.94
N PRO A 223 2.29 0.45 -15.14
CA PRO A 223 2.85 1.69 -15.63
C PRO A 223 3.96 1.28 -16.60
N SER A 224 3.57 1.02 -17.84
CA SER A 224 4.34 0.46 -18.95
C SER A 224 5.57 1.29 -19.40
N MET A 225 6.13 2.12 -18.53
CA MET A 225 7.35 2.89 -18.74
C MET A 225 8.39 2.80 -17.61
N ILE A 226 8.08 2.27 -16.42
CA ILE A 226 9.05 2.31 -15.30
C ILE A 226 10.11 1.20 -15.39
N ALA A 227 9.77 0.01 -15.89
CA ALA A 227 10.76 -1.06 -16.13
C ALA A 227 11.83 -0.68 -17.18
N ALA A 228 11.49 0.23 -18.11
CA ALA A 228 12.44 0.73 -19.10
C ALA A 228 13.48 1.69 -18.50
N LEU A 229 13.15 2.41 -17.42
CA LEU A 229 14.05 3.41 -16.83
C LEU A 229 15.10 2.78 -15.88
N MET A 230 14.77 1.68 -15.22
CA MET A 230 15.74 0.91 -14.41
C MET A 230 16.71 0.08 -15.25
N GLY A 231 16.32 -0.33 -16.47
CA GLY A 231 17.21 -1.01 -17.41
C GLY A 231 18.28 -0.10 -18.03
N VAL A 232 17.98 1.19 -18.21
CA VAL A 232 18.91 2.14 -18.85
C VAL A 232 19.91 2.73 -17.85
N SER A 233 19.52 2.95 -16.59
CA SER A 233 20.44 3.46 -15.55
C SER A 233 21.51 2.44 -15.14
N ALA A 234 21.19 1.13 -15.14
CA ALA A 234 22.17 0.07 -14.88
C ALA A 234 23.20 -0.11 -16.02
N ALA A 235 22.81 0.15 -17.28
CA ALA A 235 23.71 0.01 -18.44
C ALA A 235 24.76 1.12 -18.54
N PHE A 236 24.44 2.35 -18.09
CA PHE A 236 25.40 3.48 -18.12
C PHE A 236 26.25 3.61 -16.85
N GLY A 237 25.87 2.97 -15.74
CA GLY A 237 26.60 3.04 -14.46
C GLY A 237 27.88 2.19 -14.37
N ILE A 238 28.05 1.18 -15.22
CA ILE A 238 29.17 0.21 -15.10
C ILE A 238 30.42 0.63 -15.90
N SER A 239 30.32 1.61 -16.81
CA SER A 239 31.45 1.97 -17.69
C SER A 239 32.42 3.04 -17.15
N ARG A 240 32.23 3.61 -15.94
CA ARG A 240 33.08 4.73 -15.44
C ARG A 240 34.12 4.38 -14.38
N ARG A 241 34.34 3.11 -14.03
CA ARG A 241 35.35 2.72 -13.00
C ARG A 241 36.45 1.76 -13.47
N LYS A 242 36.91 1.86 -14.72
CA LYS A 242 38.07 1.08 -15.18
C LYS A 242 39.21 1.81 -15.89
N ASN A 243 39.27 3.14 -15.90
CA ASN A 243 40.43 3.87 -16.45
C ASN A 243 40.93 5.03 -15.56
N ALA A 244 41.07 4.78 -14.25
CA ALA A 244 41.87 5.65 -13.37
C ALA A 244 42.96 4.79 -12.70
N ASN A 245 43.86 4.27 -13.51
CA ASN A 245 45.23 3.89 -13.15
C ASN A 245 45.91 3.28 -14.39
N LYS A 246 46.54 4.13 -15.20
CA LYS A 246 47.78 3.85 -15.94
C LYS A 246 48.24 5.10 -16.71
N SER A 247 49.47 5.50 -16.38
CA SER A 247 50.33 6.55 -16.97
C SER A 247 49.95 8.00 -16.68
#